data_AF-A0A975EAS7-F1
#
_entry.id   AF-A0A975EAS7-F1
#
_cell.length_a   1.000
_cell.length_b   1.000
_cell.length_c   1.000
_cell.angle_alpha   90.00
_cell.angle_beta   90.00
_cell.angle_gamma   90.00
#
_symmetry.space_group_name_H-M   'P 1'
#
loop_
_entity.id
_entity.type
_entity.pdbx_description
1 polymer ?
#
loop_
_entity_poly.entity_id
_entity_poly.type
_entity_poly.pdbx_seq_one_letter_code
_entity_poly.pdbx_strand_id
1 'polypeptide(L)'
;MRYYCTFFIRSDDGDAPSKILVSDVLGALDFDDNESVLNLASAERWRAAGFVRRNDLPRFKWFFDTREAVDSDEIDPLVHVSWLLSHLRPGISLAEATENGIETWLGFYWGGSGTGGGPFISVRLAELLARHQICLNVGFYYEEYENGTDAA
;
A
#
# COMPACT_ATOMS: atom_id res chain seq x y z
N MET A 1 -15.63 10.13 4.65
CA MET A 1 -14.17 10.21 4.48
C MET A 1 -13.54 9.01 5.12
N ARG A 2 -12.95 8.16 4.28
CA ARG A 2 -12.20 6.98 4.70
C ARG A 2 -10.72 7.29 4.74
N TYR A 3 -10.04 6.71 5.72
CA TYR A 3 -8.60 6.77 5.87
C TYR A 3 -8.08 5.36 6.11
N TYR A 4 -7.03 4.97 5.41
CA TYR A 4 -6.38 3.70 5.63
C TYR A 4 -4.95 3.73 5.09
N CYS A 5 -4.12 2.82 5.58
CA CYS A 5 -2.79 2.60 5.03
C CYS A 5 -2.69 1.19 4.47
N THR A 6 -2.01 1.05 3.34
CA THR A 6 -1.72 -0.23 2.70
C THR A 6 -0.22 -0.48 2.72
N PHE A 7 0.19 -1.65 3.18
CA PHE A 7 1.56 -2.14 3.02
C PHE A 7 1.65 -2.93 1.72
N PHE A 8 2.58 -2.56 0.86
CA PHE A 8 2.78 -3.22 -0.42
C PHE A 8 4.11 -3.97 -0.45
N ILE A 9 4.10 -5.11 -1.12
CA ILE A 9 5.26 -5.96 -1.37
C ILE A 9 5.28 -6.26 -2.88
N ARG A 10 6.45 -6.17 -3.51
CA ARG A 10 6.67 -6.72 -4.86
C ARG A 10 7.97 -7.51 -4.90
N SER A 11 7.96 -8.63 -5.60
CA SER A 11 9.16 -9.43 -5.86
C SER A 11 8.93 -10.39 -7.03
N ASP A 12 10.02 -10.91 -7.59
CA ASP A 12 9.97 -12.08 -8.49
C ASP A 12 9.96 -13.40 -7.70
N ASP A 13 10.21 -13.34 -6.40
CA ASP A 13 10.14 -14.48 -5.48
C ASP A 13 8.73 -14.63 -4.90
N GLY A 14 8.08 -15.76 -5.22
CA GLY A 14 6.73 -16.08 -4.75
C GLY A 14 6.58 -16.22 -3.23
N ASP A 15 7.68 -16.47 -2.51
CA ASP A 15 7.68 -16.62 -1.05
C ASP A 15 8.03 -15.31 -0.31
N ALA A 16 8.24 -14.21 -1.03
CA ALA A 16 8.71 -12.95 -0.47
C ALA A 16 7.94 -12.45 0.77
N PRO A 17 6.59 -12.52 0.84
CA PRO A 17 5.87 -12.08 2.04
C PRO A 17 6.25 -12.88 3.29
N SER A 18 6.45 -14.19 3.18
CA SER A 18 6.81 -15.06 4.31
C SER A 18 8.20 -14.75 4.88
N LYS A 19 9.06 -14.09 4.09
CA LYS A 19 10.40 -13.68 4.50
C LYS A 19 10.39 -12.43 5.39
N ILE A 20 9.36 -11.58 5.27
CA ILE A 20 9.31 -10.29 5.96
C ILE A 20 8.13 -10.13 6.93
N LEU A 21 7.02 -10.86 6.72
CA LEU A 21 5.83 -10.80 7.56
C LEU A 21 5.70 -12.01 8.49
N VAL A 22 5.05 -11.80 9.63
CA VAL A 22 4.59 -12.90 10.50
C VAL A 22 3.46 -13.70 9.83
N SER A 23 3.28 -14.95 10.27
CA SER A 23 2.43 -15.93 9.57
C SER A 23 0.93 -15.63 9.62
N ASP A 24 0.48 -14.93 10.64
CA ASP A 24 -0.93 -14.59 10.90
C ASP A 24 -1.54 -13.70 9.82
N VAL A 25 -0.76 -12.81 9.21
CA VAL A 25 -1.24 -11.91 8.16
C VAL A 25 -1.11 -12.46 6.74
N LEU A 26 -0.36 -13.55 6.54
CA LEU A 26 -0.12 -14.09 5.19
C LEU A 26 -1.42 -14.50 4.48
N GLY A 27 -2.42 -14.97 5.23
CA GLY A 27 -3.73 -15.33 4.69
C GLY A 27 -4.64 -14.13 4.36
N ALA A 28 -4.28 -12.93 4.82
CA ALA A 28 -5.04 -11.69 4.57
C ALA A 28 -4.45 -10.86 3.41
N LEU A 29 -3.38 -11.33 2.78
CA LEU A 29 -2.76 -10.65 1.66
C LEU A 29 -3.63 -10.78 0.41
N ASP A 30 -3.97 -9.64 -0.18
CA ASP A 30 -4.37 -9.60 -1.57
C ASP A 30 -3.15 -9.86 -2.46
N PHE A 31 -3.33 -10.62 -3.53
CA PHE A 31 -2.27 -11.06 -4.43
C PHE A 31 -2.60 -10.70 -5.87
N ASP A 32 -1.57 -10.28 -6.61
CA ASP A 32 -1.65 -9.99 -8.03
C ASP A 32 -0.39 -10.50 -8.77
N ASP A 33 -0.60 -11.20 -9.89
CA ASP A 33 0.47 -11.68 -10.78
C ASP A 33 0.46 -10.82 -12.06
N ASN A 34 1.50 -10.01 -12.24
CA ASN A 34 1.65 -9.12 -13.40
C ASN A 34 1.74 -9.88 -14.72
N GLU A 35 2.11 -11.16 -14.69
CA GLU A 35 2.17 -12.04 -15.87
C GLU A 35 0.89 -12.86 -16.07
N SER A 36 -0.13 -12.67 -15.23
CA SER A 36 -1.44 -13.31 -15.47
C SER A 36 -2.06 -12.83 -16.78
N VAL A 37 -2.82 -13.71 -17.44
CA VAL A 37 -3.50 -13.41 -18.71
C VAL A 37 -4.35 -12.13 -18.61
N LEU A 38 -5.01 -11.92 -17.47
CA LEU A 38 -5.84 -10.74 -17.22
C LEU A 38 -5.00 -9.46 -17.16
N ASN A 39 -3.86 -9.50 -16.47
CA ASN A 39 -2.98 -8.32 -16.35
C ASN A 39 -2.25 -8.00 -17.64
N LEU A 40 -1.82 -9.02 -18.40
CA LEU A 40 -1.23 -8.82 -19.71
C LEU A 40 -2.25 -8.18 -20.66
N ALA A 41 -3.46 -8.73 -20.74
CA ALA A 41 -4.53 -8.15 -21.55
C ALA A 41 -4.90 -6.73 -21.11
N SER A 42 -4.89 -6.45 -19.79
CA SER A 42 -5.09 -5.11 -19.26
C SER A 42 -3.96 -4.17 -19.72
N ALA A 43 -2.70 -4.56 -19.53
CA ALA A 43 -1.54 -3.78 -19.92
C ALA A 43 -1.54 -3.44 -21.42
N GLU A 44 -1.98 -4.37 -22.28
CA GLU A 44 -2.16 -4.12 -23.71
C GLU A 44 -3.22 -3.06 -24.00
N ARG A 45 -4.37 -3.11 -23.30
CA ARG A 45 -5.41 -2.07 -23.42
C ARG A 45 -4.90 -0.69 -22.99
N TRP A 46 -4.20 -0.62 -21.86
CA TRP A 46 -3.60 0.62 -21.38
C TRP A 46 -2.56 1.18 -22.37
N ARG A 47 -1.72 0.32 -22.94
CA ARG A 47 -0.75 0.72 -23.97
C ARG A 47 -1.43 1.24 -25.23
N ALA A 48 -2.51 0.58 -25.68
CA ALA A 48 -3.31 1.03 -26.82
C ALA A 48 -3.98 2.40 -26.57
N ALA A 49 -4.32 2.72 -25.31
CA ALA A 49 -4.83 4.01 -24.88
C ALA A 49 -3.73 5.08 -24.67
N GLY A 50 -2.46 4.78 -24.97
CA GLY A 50 -1.35 5.73 -24.88
C GLY A 50 -0.69 5.82 -23.51
N PHE A 51 -1.05 4.94 -22.56
CA PHE A 51 -0.41 4.90 -21.25
C PHE A 51 0.83 4.01 -21.28
N VAL A 52 1.92 4.49 -20.68
CA VAL A 52 3.17 3.75 -20.55
C VAL A 52 3.27 3.19 -19.13
N ARG A 53 3.29 1.86 -19.01
CA ARG A 53 3.58 1.16 -17.76
C ARG A 53 5.09 0.95 -17.63
N ARG A 54 5.63 0.95 -16.40
CA ARG A 54 6.99 0.45 -16.13
C ARG A 54 7.11 -0.97 -16.71
N ASN A 55 8.19 -1.23 -17.44
CA ASN A 55 8.45 -2.54 -18.07
C ASN A 55 9.27 -3.48 -17.17
N ASP A 56 9.76 -2.97 -16.04
CA ASP A 56 10.63 -3.61 -15.04
C ASP A 56 9.88 -3.82 -13.71
N LEU A 57 8.57 -4.11 -13.77
CA LEU A 57 7.83 -4.46 -12.57
C LEU A 57 8.12 -5.92 -12.22
N PRO A 58 8.44 -6.22 -10.94
CA PRO A 58 8.52 -7.61 -10.50
C PRO A 58 7.21 -8.34 -10.76
N ARG A 59 7.29 -9.65 -10.98
CA ARG A 59 6.13 -10.47 -11.36
C ARG A 59 5.02 -10.41 -10.32
N PHE A 60 5.35 -10.62 -9.05
CA PHE A 60 4.36 -10.77 -8.00
C PHE A 60 4.19 -9.50 -7.19
N LYS A 61 2.96 -9.23 -6.78
CA LYS A 61 2.58 -8.15 -5.89
C LYS A 61 1.66 -8.68 -4.80
N TRP A 62 1.94 -8.30 -3.57
CA TRP A 62 1.05 -8.52 -2.43
C TRP A 62 0.74 -7.20 -1.75
N PHE A 63 -0.41 -7.13 -1.12
CA PHE A 63 -0.73 -6.01 -0.25
C PHE A 63 -1.78 -6.38 0.78
N PHE A 64 -1.78 -5.66 1.89
CA PHE A 64 -2.86 -5.67 2.87
C PHE A 64 -2.94 -4.29 3.50
N ASP A 65 -4.06 -3.99 4.12
CA ASP A 65 -4.33 -2.65 4.64
C ASP A 65 -5.05 -2.68 5.98
N THR A 66 -5.20 -1.48 6.53
CA THR A 66 -5.74 -1.28 7.86
C THR A 66 -7.27 -1.19 7.92
N ARG A 67 -8.02 -1.32 6.81
CA ARG A 67 -9.45 -0.98 6.77
C ARG A 67 -10.31 -1.75 7.77
N GLU A 68 -9.96 -3.01 8.03
CA GLU A 68 -10.68 -3.89 8.95
C GLU A 68 -10.06 -3.92 10.36
N ALA A 69 -8.96 -3.21 10.59
CA ALA A 69 -8.14 -3.31 11.81
C ALA A 69 -7.95 -1.98 12.55
N VAL A 70 -8.11 -0.86 11.86
CA VAL A 70 -8.05 0.49 12.42
C VAL A 70 -9.35 1.18 12.04
N ASP A 71 -9.92 1.94 12.98
CA ASP A 71 -11.18 2.65 12.76
C ASP A 71 -11.12 3.53 11.50
N SER A 72 -12.19 3.50 10.72
CA SER A 72 -12.21 4.13 9.38
C SER A 72 -12.13 5.66 9.39
N ASP A 73 -12.40 6.27 10.54
CA ASP A 73 -12.31 7.70 10.83
C ASP A 73 -11.01 8.09 11.56
N GLU A 74 -10.13 7.12 11.86
CA GLU A 74 -8.80 7.42 12.37
C GLU A 74 -7.97 8.09 11.27
N ILE A 75 -7.48 9.29 11.57
CA ILE A 75 -6.76 10.12 10.60
C ILE A 75 -5.25 10.10 10.81
N ASP A 76 -4.78 9.68 11.99
CA ASP A 76 -3.36 9.70 12.34
C ASP A 76 -2.61 8.57 11.64
N PRO A 77 -1.75 8.87 10.64
CA PRO A 77 -1.03 7.83 9.93
C PRO A 77 -0.08 7.04 10.83
N LEU A 78 0.34 7.60 11.98
CA LEU A 78 1.15 6.87 12.94
C LEU A 78 0.45 5.61 13.44
N VAL A 79 -0.86 5.66 13.68
CA VAL A 79 -1.66 4.50 14.14
C VAL A 79 -1.63 3.41 13.08
N HIS A 80 -1.97 3.76 11.84
CA HIS A 80 -2.00 2.81 10.73
C HIS A 80 -0.62 2.22 10.42
N VAL A 81 0.41 3.06 10.35
CA VAL A 81 1.79 2.62 10.05
C VAL A 81 2.34 1.75 11.18
N SER A 82 2.07 2.10 12.44
CA SER A 82 2.51 1.27 13.57
C SER A 82 1.85 -0.11 13.53
N TRP A 83 0.56 -0.18 13.18
CA TRP A 83 -0.14 -1.45 13.02
C TRP A 83 0.42 -2.28 11.86
N LEU A 84 0.66 -1.69 10.68
CA LEU A 84 1.24 -2.45 9.57
C LEU A 84 2.64 -2.98 9.90
N LEU A 85 3.49 -2.13 10.48
CA LEU A 85 4.86 -2.50 10.82
C LEU A 85 4.95 -3.45 12.02
N SER A 86 3.91 -3.58 12.85
CA SER A 86 3.89 -4.60 13.91
C SER A 86 3.79 -6.03 13.38
N HIS A 87 3.43 -6.21 12.10
CA HIS A 87 3.36 -7.51 11.45
C HIS A 87 4.67 -7.90 10.74
N LEU A 88 5.73 -7.10 10.90
CA LEU A 88 7.06 -7.49 10.46
C LEU A 88 7.60 -8.60 11.35
N ARG A 89 8.34 -9.54 10.74
CA ARG A 89 9.07 -10.56 11.51
C ARG A 89 10.07 -9.90 12.45
N PRO A 90 10.25 -10.43 13.68
CA PRO A 90 11.26 -9.93 14.59
C PRO A 90 12.66 -9.94 13.96
N GLY A 91 13.37 -8.81 14.05
CA GLY A 91 14.73 -8.68 13.54
C GLY A 91 14.85 -8.52 12.02
N ILE A 92 13.74 -8.41 11.28
CA ILE A 92 13.82 -8.15 9.84
C ILE A 92 14.28 -6.72 9.54
N SER A 93 15.17 -6.58 8.55
CA SER A 93 15.51 -5.31 7.92
C SER A 93 14.85 -5.24 6.54
N LEU A 94 13.98 -4.25 6.33
CA LEU A 94 13.36 -4.04 5.02
C LEU A 94 14.37 -3.51 3.98
N ALA A 95 15.43 -2.84 4.42
CA ALA A 95 16.53 -2.44 3.55
C ALA A 95 17.28 -3.67 3.02
N GLU A 96 17.63 -4.62 3.89
CA GLU A 96 18.24 -5.89 3.47
C GLU A 96 17.28 -6.69 2.58
N ALA A 97 15.98 -6.69 2.89
CA ALA A 97 14.98 -7.32 2.02
C ALA A 97 14.97 -6.69 0.61
N THR A 98 15.11 -5.36 0.52
CA THR A 98 15.20 -4.63 -0.75
C THR A 98 16.47 -5.01 -1.53
N GLU A 99 17.61 -5.13 -0.86
CA GLU A 99 18.85 -5.63 -1.47
C GLU A 99 18.72 -7.07 -2.01
N ASN A 100 17.81 -7.85 -1.42
CA ASN A 100 17.45 -9.20 -1.86
C ASN A 100 16.28 -9.25 -2.85
N GLY A 101 15.88 -8.12 -3.44
CA GLY A 101 14.86 -8.07 -4.49
C GLY A 101 13.41 -8.06 -3.99
N ILE A 102 13.17 -7.64 -2.75
CA ILE A 102 11.82 -7.44 -2.19
C ILE A 102 11.56 -5.94 -2.05
N GLU A 103 10.83 -5.36 -2.99
CA GLU A 103 10.40 -3.96 -2.90
C GLU A 103 9.26 -3.83 -1.87
N THR A 104 9.37 -2.89 -0.93
CA THR A 104 8.29 -2.57 0.03
C THR A 104 8.04 -1.08 0.11
N TRP A 105 6.77 -0.70 0.28
CA TRP A 105 6.38 0.69 0.57
C TRP A 105 5.00 0.74 1.22
N LEU A 106 4.70 1.87 1.85
CA LEU A 106 3.40 2.18 2.43
C LEU A 106 2.64 3.17 1.53
N GLY A 107 1.33 2.98 1.41
CA GLY A 107 0.43 3.95 0.78
C GLY A 107 -0.66 4.38 1.74
N PHE A 108 -0.71 5.65 2.10
CA PHE A 108 -1.77 6.24 2.91
C PHE A 108 -2.85 6.84 2.01
N TYR A 109 -4.08 6.34 2.15
CA TYR A 109 -5.26 6.88 1.52
C TYR A 109 -5.83 8.01 2.39
N TRP A 110 -5.87 9.22 1.83
CA TRP A 110 -6.49 10.38 2.46
C TRP A 110 -7.79 10.74 1.74
N GLY A 111 -8.92 10.48 2.39
CA GLY A 111 -10.22 10.94 1.93
C GLY A 111 -10.28 12.47 1.96
N GLY A 112 -10.19 13.10 0.79
CA GLY A 112 -10.23 14.54 0.61
C GLY A 112 -9.26 15.06 -0.46
N SER A 113 -9.48 16.31 -0.85
CA SER A 113 -8.73 17.04 -1.88
C SER A 113 -7.29 17.42 -1.50
N GLY A 114 -6.91 17.26 -0.23
CA GLY A 114 -5.64 17.74 0.32
C GLY A 114 -5.54 19.26 0.48
N THR A 115 -6.58 20.03 0.11
CA THR A 115 -6.54 21.51 0.18
C THR A 115 -6.60 22.07 1.60
N GLY A 116 -7.05 21.27 2.56
CA GLY A 116 -7.05 21.59 3.99
C GLY A 116 -5.72 21.30 4.71
N GLY A 117 -4.69 20.88 3.96
CA GLY A 117 -3.52 20.22 4.53
C GLY A 117 -3.80 18.73 4.68
N GLY A 118 -2.93 17.89 4.13
CA GLY A 118 -3.06 16.44 4.20
C GLY A 118 -2.75 15.88 5.59
N PRO A 119 -2.41 14.58 5.70
CA PRO A 119 -2.08 13.98 6.98
C PRO A 119 -0.90 14.69 7.64
N PHE A 120 -1.01 14.92 8.95
CA PHE A 120 0.10 15.43 9.74
C PHE A 120 1.15 14.33 9.92
N ILE A 121 2.35 14.53 9.37
CA ILE A 121 3.48 13.63 9.56
C ILE A 121 4.23 14.03 10.83
N SER A 122 3.96 13.32 11.93
CA SER A 122 4.63 13.56 13.20
C SER A 122 6.11 13.18 13.15
N VAL A 123 6.92 13.78 14.03
CA VAL A 123 8.35 13.42 14.19
C VAL A 123 8.49 11.92 14.48
N ARG A 124 7.64 11.37 15.35
CA ARG A 124 7.65 9.95 15.70
C ARG A 124 7.34 9.05 14.50
N LEU A 125 6.42 9.45 13.63
CA LEU A 125 6.17 8.73 12.39
C LEU A 125 7.38 8.79 11.46
N ALA A 126 7.99 9.97 11.29
CA ALA A 126 9.18 10.12 10.47
C ALA A 126 10.35 9.25 10.97
N GLU A 127 10.58 9.21 12.29
CA GLU A 127 11.58 8.34 12.92
C GLU A 127 11.28 6.86 12.71
N LEU A 128 10.01 6.46 12.80
CA LEU A 128 9.60 5.08 12.56
C LEU A 128 9.87 4.67 11.10
N LEU A 129 9.46 5.49 10.13
CA LEU A 129 9.71 5.24 8.71
C LEU A 129 11.21 5.17 8.40
N ALA A 130 12.00 6.08 8.98
CA ALA A 130 13.46 6.11 8.79
C ALA A 130 14.15 4.87 9.36
N ARG A 131 13.76 4.41 10.56
CA ARG A 131 14.33 3.20 11.18
C ARG A 131 14.07 1.94 10.36
N HIS A 132 12.88 1.84 9.75
CA HIS A 132 12.54 0.72 8.87
C HIS A 132 12.99 0.94 7.42
N GLN A 133 13.59 2.09 7.10
CA GLN A 133 13.98 2.49 5.75
C GLN A 133 12.87 2.28 4.71
N ILE A 134 11.63 2.64 5.07
CA ILE A 134 10.45 2.44 4.23
C ILE A 134 9.84 3.77 3.81
N CYS A 135 9.44 3.86 2.54
CA CYS A 135 8.75 5.01 1.99
C CYS A 135 7.26 5.00 2.34
N LEU A 136 6.71 6.18 2.63
CA LEU A 136 5.28 6.43 2.76
C LEU A 136 4.81 7.34 1.62
N ASN A 137 3.93 6.82 0.75
CA ASN A 137 3.25 7.58 -0.27
C ASN A 137 1.89 8.03 0.27
N VAL A 138 1.52 9.30 0.09
CA VAL A 138 0.19 9.81 0.48
C VAL A 138 -0.61 10.10 -0.79
N GLY A 139 -1.75 9.41 -0.93
CA GLY A 139 -2.69 9.62 -2.03
C GLY A 139 -3.93 10.38 -1.55
N PHE A 140 -4.31 11.41 -2.30
CA PHE A 140 -5.50 12.22 -2.04
C PHE A 140 -6.61 11.83 -2.99
N TYR A 141 -7.78 11.51 -2.45
CA TYR A 141 -8.90 11.02 -3.23
C TYR A 141 -10.16 11.77 -2.85
N TYR A 142 -10.83 12.34 -3.86
CA TYR A 142 -12.17 12.85 -3.68
C TYR A 142 -13.12 11.68 -3.51
N GLU A 143 -13.81 11.62 -2.37
CA GLU A 143 -15.06 10.88 -2.32
C GLU A 143 -16.05 11.71 -3.18
N GLU A 144 -16.38 11.23 -4.37
CA GLU A 144 -17.59 11.70 -5.03
C GLU A 144 -18.74 11.40 -4.06
N TYR A 145 -19.38 12.44 -3.54
CA TYR A 145 -20.67 12.27 -2.89
C TYR A 145 -21.58 11.64 -3.96
N GLU A 146 -21.99 10.39 -3.77
CA GLU A 146 -23.25 9.94 -4.34
C GLU A 146 -24.31 10.87 -3.77
N ASN A 147 -24.61 11.95 -4.48
CA ASN A 147 -25.84 12.69 -4.29
C ASN A 147 -26.97 11.77 -4.73
N GLY A 148 -27.32 10.83 -3.86
CA GLY A 148 -28.65 10.27 -3.81
C GLY A 148 -29.62 11.40 -3.45
N THR A 149 -30.10 12.11 -4.46
CA THR A 149 -31.37 12.84 -4.41
C THR A 149 -31.95 12.87 -5.82
N ASP A 150 -32.85 11.92 -6.05
CA ASP A 150 -34.12 12.07 -6.75
C ASP A 150 -34.21 13.28 -7.68
N ALA A 151 -34.15 12.99 -8.99
CA ALA A 151 -34.73 13.88 -9.98
C ALA A 151 -36.26 13.89 -9.77
N ALA A 152 -36.74 14.96 -9.13
CA ALA A 152 -38.16 15.33 -9.08
C ALA A 152 -38.63 15.85 -10.44
#